data_AF-A0A951AE22-F1
#
_entry.id   AF-A0A951AE22-F1
#
_cell.length_a   1.000
_cell.length_b   1.000
_cell.length_c   1.000
_cell.angle_alpha   90.00
_cell.angle_beta   90.00
_cell.angle_gamma   90.00
#
_symmetry.space_group_name_H-M   'P 1'
#
loop_
_entity.id
_entity.type
_entity.pdbx_description
1 polymer ?
#
loop_
_entity_poly.entity_id
_entity_poly.type
_entity_poly.pdbx_seq_one_letter_code
_entity_poly.pdbx_strand_id
1 'polypeptide(L)'
;MLPLKSTLKTRALPLLAAAIALLILQPARAVPVAIHNLVLTENSSTSLTATYDGSAVGVSVIYISGDHWGVTVGFPVTFSGNPQWTEPEDPSAFNVITLFAIPNQFIVNSDYLSNGTTPLANGSPAPNFGTDSRDGKSISVTFNDNGDVAIVPDPGSTLALLALSLTTLFAASRFRFVGLA
;
A
#
# COMPACT_ATOMS: atom_id res chain seq x y z
N MET A 1 -74.49 2.87 -31.85
CA MET A 1 -73.12 2.46 -31.52
C MET A 1 -72.29 3.71 -31.23
N LEU A 2 -71.77 3.87 -30.01
CA LEU A 2 -70.99 5.05 -29.58
C LEU A 2 -69.49 4.88 -29.92
N PRO A 3 -68.76 5.93 -30.36
CA PRO A 3 -67.33 5.86 -30.57
C PRO A 3 -66.55 6.10 -29.27
N LEU A 4 -65.57 5.23 -29.00
CA LEU A 4 -64.62 5.33 -27.90
C LEU A 4 -63.53 6.38 -28.24
N LYS A 5 -63.48 7.49 -27.50
CA LYS A 5 -62.44 8.53 -27.65
C LYS A 5 -61.10 8.03 -27.09
N SER A 6 -60.09 7.95 -27.96
CA SER A 6 -58.69 7.64 -27.62
C SER A 6 -58.06 8.77 -26.78
N THR A 7 -57.77 8.50 -25.52
CA THR A 7 -57.13 9.41 -24.54
C THR A 7 -55.62 9.19 -24.38
N LEU A 8 -54.93 8.66 -25.40
CA LEU A 8 -53.53 8.22 -25.25
C LEU A 8 -52.44 9.22 -25.65
N LYS A 9 -52.77 10.49 -25.99
CA LYS A 9 -51.78 11.42 -26.60
C LYS A 9 -51.20 12.50 -25.69
N THR A 10 -51.62 12.64 -24.43
CA THR A 10 -51.30 13.86 -23.65
C THR A 10 -50.38 13.65 -22.44
N ARG A 11 -49.90 12.43 -22.17
CA ARG A 11 -49.11 12.14 -20.94
C ARG A 11 -47.65 11.74 -21.16
N ALA A 12 -47.18 11.61 -22.40
CA ALA A 12 -45.81 11.16 -22.69
C ALA A 12 -44.77 12.31 -22.74
N LEU A 13 -45.20 13.55 -22.97
CA LEU A 13 -44.29 14.70 -23.11
C LEU A 13 -43.53 15.10 -21.82
N PRO A 14 -44.14 15.14 -20.62
CA PRO A 14 -43.42 15.59 -19.42
C PRO A 14 -42.39 14.58 -18.90
N LEU A 15 -42.55 13.30 -19.22
CA LEU A 15 -41.62 12.23 -18.83
C LEU A 15 -40.32 12.28 -19.62
N LEU A 16 -40.36 12.65 -20.91
CA LEU A 16 -39.17 12.76 -21.74
C LEU A 16 -38.31 13.98 -21.36
N ALA A 17 -38.95 15.10 -21.00
CA ALA A 17 -38.26 16.31 -20.54
C ALA A 17 -37.55 16.11 -19.18
N ALA A 18 -38.15 15.35 -18.27
CA ALA A 18 -37.53 15.01 -16.98
C ALA A 18 -36.30 14.10 -17.14
N ALA A 19 -36.32 13.16 -18.10
CA ALA A 19 -35.19 12.28 -18.37
C ALA A 19 -33.96 13.02 -18.95
N ILE A 20 -34.19 14.04 -19.79
CA ILE A 20 -33.10 14.86 -20.36
C ILE A 20 -32.48 15.76 -19.29
N ALA A 21 -33.27 16.32 -18.37
CA ALA A 21 -32.75 17.11 -17.26
C ALA A 21 -31.85 16.29 -16.32
N LEU A 22 -32.18 15.01 -16.08
CA LEU A 22 -31.35 14.11 -15.27
C LEU A 22 -29.99 13.76 -15.93
N LEU A 23 -29.88 13.79 -17.26
CA LEU A 23 -28.60 13.54 -17.94
C LEU A 23 -27.64 14.73 -17.89
N ILE A 24 -28.17 15.97 -17.81
CA ILE A 24 -27.34 17.19 -17.80
C ILE A 24 -26.82 17.50 -16.38
N LEU A 25 -27.47 16.95 -15.35
CA LEU A 25 -27.10 17.09 -13.94
C LEU A 25 -26.15 16.00 -13.42
N GLN A 26 -25.45 15.29 -14.30
CA GLN A 26 -24.36 14.44 -13.83
C GLN A 26 -23.24 15.35 -13.32
N PRO A 27 -22.89 15.32 -12.02
CA PRO A 27 -21.69 16.00 -11.57
C PRO A 27 -20.54 15.41 -12.38
N ALA A 28 -19.78 16.26 -13.06
CA ALA A 28 -18.50 15.87 -13.64
C ALA A 28 -17.73 15.18 -12.51
N ARG A 29 -17.56 13.86 -12.61
CA ARG A 29 -16.72 13.13 -11.68
C ARG A 29 -15.36 13.80 -11.77
N ALA A 30 -14.92 14.41 -10.66
CA ALA A 30 -13.57 14.91 -10.54
C ALA A 30 -12.65 13.76 -10.95
N VAL A 31 -11.95 13.92 -12.07
CA VAL A 31 -10.83 13.05 -12.39
C VAL A 31 -9.89 13.19 -11.20
N PRO A 32 -9.55 12.11 -10.48
CA PRO A 32 -8.60 12.22 -9.38
C PRO A 32 -7.36 12.92 -9.93
N VAL A 33 -6.92 13.98 -9.26
CA VAL A 33 -5.59 14.53 -9.51
C VAL A 33 -4.65 13.34 -9.42
N ALA A 34 -3.87 13.06 -10.46
CA ALA A 34 -2.83 12.04 -10.40
C ALA A 34 -1.92 12.42 -9.22
N ILE A 35 -2.00 11.67 -8.14
CA ILE A 35 -1.20 11.81 -6.94
C ILE A 35 -0.14 10.72 -7.08
N HIS A 36 1.12 11.11 -7.00
CA HIS A 36 2.20 10.15 -6.93
C HIS A 36 2.14 9.42 -5.61
N ASN A 37 2.51 8.14 -5.60
CA ASN A 37 2.46 7.33 -4.40
C ASN A 37 3.85 6.81 -4.03
N LEU A 38 4.35 7.25 -2.87
CA LEU A 38 5.53 6.71 -2.24
C LEU A 38 5.11 5.65 -1.24
N VAL A 39 5.48 4.39 -1.46
CA VAL A 39 5.16 3.29 -0.56
C VAL A 39 6.43 2.82 0.12
N LEU A 40 6.44 2.89 1.44
CA LEU A 40 7.46 2.33 2.32
C LEU A 40 6.92 1.01 2.88
N THR A 41 7.74 -0.03 2.88
CA THR A 41 7.39 -1.33 3.42
C THR A 41 8.53 -1.84 4.27
N GLU A 42 8.29 -1.89 5.57
CA GLU A 42 9.17 -2.55 6.53
C GLU A 42 8.97 -4.05 6.46
N ASN A 43 10.08 -4.78 6.37
CA ASN A 43 10.09 -6.25 6.32
C ASN A 43 10.70 -6.88 7.58
N SER A 44 11.52 -6.12 8.30
CA SER A 44 12.18 -6.47 9.57
C SER A 44 12.97 -5.25 10.05
N SER A 45 13.48 -5.28 11.29
CA SER A 45 14.36 -4.24 11.86
C SER A 45 15.63 -3.92 11.08
N THR A 46 15.98 -4.70 10.05
CA THR A 46 17.14 -4.45 9.19
C THR A 46 16.80 -4.22 7.73
N SER A 47 15.53 -4.30 7.35
CA SER A 47 15.11 -4.33 5.95
C SER A 47 13.86 -3.49 5.71
N LEU A 48 14.06 -2.36 5.03
CA LEU A 48 13.02 -1.50 4.51
C LEU A 48 13.10 -1.48 2.98
N THR A 49 11.95 -1.52 2.32
CA THR A 49 11.82 -1.32 0.88
C THR A 49 10.99 -0.09 0.59
N ALA A 50 11.24 0.55 -0.56
CA ALA A 50 10.52 1.74 -0.96
C ALA A 50 10.23 1.71 -2.47
N THR A 51 9.05 2.16 -2.87
CA THR A 51 8.67 2.31 -4.27
C THR A 51 7.99 3.66 -4.51
N TYR A 52 8.22 4.24 -5.69
CA TYR A 52 7.53 5.42 -6.17
C TYR A 52 6.70 5.04 -7.39
N ASP A 53 5.38 5.25 -7.31
CA ASP A 53 4.39 4.79 -8.29
C ASP A 53 4.53 3.30 -8.64
N GLY A 54 4.85 2.48 -7.62
CA GLY A 54 5.05 1.04 -7.76
C GLY A 54 6.40 0.62 -8.33
N SER A 55 7.32 1.55 -8.59
CA SER A 55 8.69 1.25 -9.06
C SER A 55 9.74 1.59 -8.00
N ALA A 56 10.70 0.71 -7.78
CA ALA A 56 11.89 1.01 -6.96
C ALA A 56 12.95 1.82 -7.72
N VAL A 57 12.81 1.98 -9.04
CA VAL A 57 13.81 2.68 -9.86
C VAL A 57 13.87 4.15 -9.46
N GLY A 58 15.07 4.62 -9.10
CA GLY A 58 15.28 5.99 -8.65
C GLY A 58 14.89 6.23 -7.19
N VAL A 59 14.59 5.17 -6.42
CA VAL A 59 14.46 5.24 -4.96
C VAL A 59 15.56 4.38 -4.33
N SER A 60 16.31 4.93 -3.39
CA SER A 60 17.33 4.18 -2.65
C SER A 60 17.04 4.20 -1.17
N VAL A 61 17.13 3.02 -0.54
CA VAL A 61 17.01 2.85 0.90
C VAL A 61 18.39 2.43 1.43
N ILE A 62 18.84 3.11 2.48
CA ILE A 62 20.11 2.83 3.16
C ILE A 62 19.78 2.44 4.60
N TYR A 63 20.24 1.26 5.01
CA TYR A 63 20.21 0.83 6.39
C TYR A 63 21.19 1.65 7.23
N ILE A 64 20.71 2.20 8.35
CA ILE A 64 21.52 2.98 9.30
C ILE A 64 21.75 2.16 10.58
N SER A 65 20.66 1.72 11.20
CA SER A 65 20.65 0.86 12.39
C SER A 65 19.33 0.09 12.47
N GLY A 66 19.16 -0.73 13.52
CA GLY A 66 17.86 -1.33 13.85
C GLY A 66 16.76 -0.28 13.79
N ASP A 67 15.69 -0.58 13.07
CA ASP A 67 14.46 0.23 13.02
C ASP A 67 14.71 1.64 12.47
N HIS A 68 15.77 1.80 11.68
CA HIS A 68 16.27 3.11 11.24
C HIS A 68 16.90 3.06 9.85
N TRP A 69 16.29 3.79 8.92
CA TRP A 69 16.71 3.84 7.52
C TRP A 69 16.72 5.25 6.96
N GLY A 70 17.65 5.51 6.03
CA GLY A 70 17.63 6.69 5.18
C GLY A 70 17.01 6.36 3.83
N VAL A 71 16.11 7.23 3.34
CA VAL A 71 15.49 7.08 2.02
C VAL A 71 15.84 8.28 1.15
N THR A 72 16.24 8.04 -0.10
CA THR A 72 16.53 9.08 -1.10
C THR A 72 15.74 8.81 -2.37
N VAL A 73 15.13 9.86 -2.91
CA VAL A 73 14.47 9.84 -4.22
C VAL A 73 15.34 10.59 -5.23
N GLY A 74 15.81 9.90 -6.27
CA GLY A 74 16.82 10.35 -7.23
C GLY A 74 16.33 11.33 -8.30
N PHE A 75 15.15 11.91 -8.14
CA PHE A 75 14.55 12.89 -9.04
C PHE A 75 13.96 14.05 -8.23
N PRO A 76 13.67 15.21 -8.85
CA PRO A 76 13.43 16.46 -8.10
C PRO A 76 12.04 16.46 -7.45
N VAL A 77 11.99 15.93 -6.22
CA VAL A 77 10.86 16.00 -5.30
C VAL A 77 11.20 16.92 -4.13
N THR A 78 10.18 17.51 -3.53
CA THR A 78 10.30 18.20 -2.24
C THR A 78 9.29 17.58 -1.28
N PHE A 79 9.77 17.10 -0.14
CA PHE A 79 8.91 16.58 0.92
C PHE A 79 8.50 17.67 1.91
N SER A 80 7.31 17.48 2.47
CA SER A 80 6.69 18.35 3.45
C SER A 80 5.80 17.53 4.39
N GLY A 81 5.94 17.76 5.69
CA GLY A 81 5.15 17.07 6.72
C GLY A 81 5.93 15.97 7.43
N ASN A 82 5.40 15.54 8.58
CA ASN A 82 6.01 14.51 9.43
C ASN A 82 4.93 13.50 9.80
N PRO A 83 4.44 12.70 8.84
CA PRO A 83 3.43 11.70 9.14
C PRO A 83 4.01 10.64 10.09
N GLN A 84 3.10 10.01 10.84
CA GLN A 84 3.42 8.81 11.61
C GLN A 84 2.29 7.80 11.49
N TRP A 85 2.61 6.52 11.70
CA TRP A 85 1.66 5.41 11.67
C TRP A 85 1.75 4.62 12.97
N THR A 86 0.63 4.10 13.44
CA THR A 86 0.57 3.15 14.55
C THR A 86 1.24 1.84 14.16
N GLU A 87 1.97 1.24 15.08
CA GLU A 87 2.50 -0.11 14.88
C GLU A 87 1.43 -1.18 15.13
N PRO A 88 1.38 -2.24 14.30
CA PRO A 88 0.45 -3.35 14.47
C PRO A 88 0.60 -4.12 15.80
N GLU A 89 1.83 -4.25 16.29
CA GLU A 89 2.25 -5.09 17.41
C GLU A 89 2.35 -4.34 18.73
N ASP A 90 2.70 -3.05 18.69
CA ASP A 90 2.80 -2.18 19.86
C ASP A 90 2.02 -0.87 19.65
N PRO A 91 0.87 -0.68 20.31
CA PRO A 91 0.09 0.56 20.19
C PRO A 91 0.76 1.77 20.85
N SER A 92 1.86 1.58 21.58
CA SER A 92 2.66 2.65 22.19
C SER A 92 3.85 3.10 21.34
N ALA A 93 4.14 2.39 20.26
CA ALA A 93 5.17 2.68 19.29
C ALA A 93 4.59 3.16 17.95
N PHE A 94 5.43 3.83 17.15
CA PHE A 94 5.05 4.48 15.91
C PHE A 94 6.16 4.42 14.87
N ASN A 95 5.73 4.17 13.64
CA ASN A 95 6.51 4.40 12.44
C ASN A 95 6.50 5.88 12.07
N VAL A 96 7.66 6.52 12.03
CA VAL A 96 7.84 7.96 11.89
C VAL A 96 8.74 8.30 10.71
N ILE A 97 8.34 9.32 9.94
CA ILE A 97 9.22 9.96 8.97
C ILE A 97 9.74 11.29 9.52
N THR A 98 11.07 11.46 9.48
CA THR A 98 11.75 12.71 9.85
C THR A 98 12.41 13.35 8.63
N LEU A 99 12.01 14.58 8.30
CA LEU A 99 12.58 15.34 7.19
C LEU A 99 13.86 16.08 7.56
N PHE A 100 14.73 16.28 6.58
CA PHE A 100 15.91 17.15 6.68
C PHE A 100 15.81 18.38 5.79
N ALA A 101 16.81 19.27 5.86
CA ALA A 101 16.95 20.40 4.94
C ALA A 101 17.22 19.97 3.47
N ILE A 102 17.42 18.68 3.21
CA ILE A 102 17.63 18.13 1.87
C ILE A 102 16.25 17.71 1.30
N PRO A 103 15.78 18.29 0.19
CA PRO A 103 14.38 18.19 -0.23
C PRO A 103 13.93 16.79 -0.68
N ASN A 104 14.86 15.94 -1.10
CA ASN A 104 14.60 14.60 -1.65
C ASN A 104 15.08 13.46 -0.76
N GLN A 105 15.36 13.73 0.52
CA GLN A 105 15.83 12.74 1.49
C GLN A 105 15.08 12.87 2.81
N PHE A 106 14.88 11.73 3.47
CA PHE A 106 14.29 11.67 4.81
C PHE A 106 14.75 10.42 5.56
N ILE A 107 14.53 10.42 6.87
CA ILE A 107 14.70 9.26 7.74
C ILE A 107 13.36 8.60 7.99
N VAL A 108 13.41 7.28 8.09
CA VAL A 108 12.36 6.43 8.62
C VAL A 108 12.85 5.84 9.94
N ASN A 109 12.04 5.96 10.99
CA ASN A 109 12.22 5.31 12.27
C ASN A 109 10.99 4.45 12.57
N SER A 110 11.21 3.18 12.91
CA SER A 110 10.20 2.33 13.56
C SER A 110 10.48 2.27 15.06
N ASP A 111 9.58 1.70 15.85
CA ASP A 111 9.63 1.60 17.31
C ASP A 111 9.75 2.94 18.06
N TYR A 112 9.18 4.01 17.49
CA TYR A 112 9.37 5.36 18.02
C TYR A 112 8.23 5.81 18.95
N LEU A 113 8.54 6.56 20.02
CA LEU A 113 7.56 6.92 21.07
C LEU A 113 6.49 7.96 20.66
N SER A 114 6.68 8.67 19.54
CA SER A 114 5.75 9.63 18.86
C SER A 114 6.52 10.85 18.35
N ASN A 115 6.10 11.40 17.21
CA ASN A 115 6.62 12.66 16.66
C ASN A 115 5.70 13.88 16.92
N GLY A 116 4.66 13.70 17.73
CA GLY A 116 3.71 14.78 18.09
C GLY A 116 2.58 15.03 17.08
N THR A 117 2.41 14.15 16.08
CA THR A 117 1.25 14.17 15.18
C THR A 117 0.21 13.10 15.56
N THR A 118 -0.99 13.16 14.98
CA THR A 118 -1.97 12.09 15.15
C THR A 118 -1.55 10.91 14.27
N PRO A 119 -1.34 9.71 14.84
CA PRO A 119 -0.92 8.56 14.06
C PRO A 119 -2.03 8.09 13.12
N LEU A 120 -1.62 7.71 11.90
CA LEU A 120 -2.46 7.01 10.95
C LEU A 120 -2.45 5.51 11.25
N ALA A 121 -3.47 4.77 10.84
CA ALA A 121 -3.41 3.31 10.93
C ALA A 121 -2.36 2.76 9.95
N ASN A 122 -1.67 1.67 10.31
CA ASN A 122 -0.74 0.98 9.41
C ASN A 122 -1.34 0.79 7.99
N GLY A 123 -0.55 1.03 6.95
CA GLY A 123 -0.97 0.96 5.55
C GLY A 123 -1.87 2.10 5.07
N SER A 124 -2.25 3.04 5.93
CA SER A 124 -3.06 4.20 5.52
C SER A 124 -2.22 5.25 4.78
N PRO A 125 -2.74 5.87 3.71
CA PRO A 125 -2.02 6.93 3.02
C PRO A 125 -2.03 8.25 3.81
N ALA A 126 -0.88 8.91 3.88
CA ALA A 126 -0.71 10.29 4.29
C ALA A 126 -0.67 11.19 3.04
N PRO A 127 -1.74 11.93 2.72
CA PRO A 127 -1.79 12.78 1.54
C PRO A 127 -0.91 14.03 1.73
N ASN A 128 -0.47 14.63 0.62
CA ASN A 128 0.30 15.88 0.60
C ASN A 128 1.63 15.82 1.37
N PHE A 129 2.29 14.67 1.32
CA PHE A 129 3.62 14.47 1.88
C PHE A 129 4.73 15.16 1.07
N GLY A 130 4.44 15.56 -0.16
CA GLY A 130 5.41 16.30 -0.95
C GLY A 130 4.87 16.72 -2.30
N THR A 131 5.75 17.23 -3.15
CA THR A 131 5.46 17.60 -4.52
C THR A 131 6.57 17.11 -5.44
N ASP A 132 6.19 16.50 -6.57
CA ASP A 132 7.10 16.21 -7.66
C ASP A 132 7.22 17.44 -8.55
N SER A 133 8.44 17.96 -8.70
CA SER A 133 8.68 19.17 -9.49
C SER A 133 8.70 18.90 -11.00
N ARG A 134 8.70 17.62 -11.43
CA ARG A 134 8.67 17.24 -12.85
C ARG A 134 7.32 17.53 -13.49
N ASP A 135 6.23 17.42 -12.72
CA ASP A 135 4.86 17.61 -13.20
C ASP A 135 3.96 18.43 -12.24
N GLY A 136 4.51 18.88 -11.10
CA GLY A 136 3.82 19.69 -10.11
C GLY A 136 2.75 18.94 -9.32
N LYS A 137 2.78 17.60 -9.33
CA LYS A 137 1.76 16.79 -8.63
C LYS A 137 2.13 16.52 -7.18
N SER A 138 1.10 16.39 -6.35
CA SER A 138 1.24 16.03 -4.94
C SER A 138 1.69 14.58 -4.81
N ILE A 139 2.48 14.32 -3.76
CA ILE A 139 2.95 12.99 -3.37
C ILE A 139 2.18 12.57 -2.13
N SER A 140 1.57 11.39 -2.16
CA SER A 140 1.11 10.67 -0.97
C SER A 140 2.20 9.72 -0.52
N VAL A 141 2.31 9.49 0.79
CA VAL A 141 3.17 8.43 1.33
C VAL A 141 2.33 7.41 2.10
N THR A 142 2.67 6.14 1.97
CA THR A 142 2.09 5.06 2.76
C THR A 142 3.22 4.31 3.43
N PHE A 143 3.06 3.99 4.71
CA PHE A 143 3.92 3.07 5.43
C PHE A 143 3.19 1.76 5.67
N ASN A 144 3.79 0.65 5.26
CA ASN A 144 3.33 -0.70 5.57
C ASN A 144 4.34 -1.36 6.49
N ASP A 145 3.94 -1.52 7.73
CA ASP A 145 4.65 -2.29 8.72
C ASP A 145 4.28 -3.76 8.59
N ASN A 146 5.24 -4.58 8.15
CA ASN A 146 5.16 -6.03 8.24
C ASN A 146 6.14 -6.58 9.31
N GLY A 147 6.75 -5.69 10.11
CA GLY A 147 7.78 -5.94 11.11
C GLY A 147 7.30 -6.83 12.27
N ASP A 148 8.27 -7.53 12.86
CA ASP A 148 8.24 -8.48 14.00
C ASP A 148 7.17 -9.58 14.07
N VAL A 149 6.22 -9.63 13.13
CA VAL A 149 5.33 -10.78 12.99
C VAL A 149 6.14 -11.94 12.42
N ALA A 150 6.54 -12.87 13.28
CA ALA A 150 7.15 -14.14 12.85
C ALA A 150 6.32 -14.73 11.70
N ILE A 151 6.92 -14.84 10.52
CA ILE A 151 6.35 -15.60 9.40
C ILE A 151 6.43 -17.07 9.81
N VAL A 152 5.51 -17.50 10.66
CA VAL A 152 5.34 -18.91 10.99
C VAL A 152 4.96 -19.57 9.68
N PRO A 153 5.77 -20.53 9.16
CA PRO A 153 5.36 -21.31 8.01
C PRO A 153 3.98 -21.86 8.30
N ASP A 154 3.05 -21.73 7.35
CA ASP A 154 1.71 -22.23 7.58
C ASP A 154 1.81 -23.73 7.98
N PRO A 155 0.94 -24.23 8.87
CA PRO A 155 0.99 -25.62 9.30
C PRO A 155 1.00 -26.61 8.13
N GLY A 156 0.41 -26.25 6.98
CA GLY A 156 0.42 -27.04 5.76
C GLY A 156 1.82 -27.19 5.15
N SER A 157 2.57 -26.10 5.01
CA SER A 157 3.96 -26.12 4.52
C SER A 157 4.87 -26.96 5.41
N THR A 158 4.68 -26.89 6.74
CA THR A 158 5.44 -27.69 7.71
C THR A 158 5.15 -29.19 7.58
N LEU A 159 3.87 -29.56 7.45
CA LEU A 159 3.47 -30.95 7.24
C LEU A 159 3.91 -31.50 5.89
N ALA A 160 3.88 -30.67 4.83
CA ALA A 160 4.35 -31.06 3.50
C ALA A 160 5.86 -31.37 3.49
N LEU A 161 6.68 -30.51 4.12
CA LEU A 161 8.11 -30.75 4.28
C LEU A 161 8.40 -31.98 5.14
N LEU A 162 7.64 -32.21 6.20
CA LEU A 162 7.75 -33.41 7.01
C LEU A 162 7.43 -34.67 6.20
N ALA A 163 6.31 -34.68 5.46
CA ALA A 163 5.93 -35.80 4.60
C ALA A 163 6.98 -36.06 3.51
N LEU A 164 7.54 -35.00 2.91
CA LEU A 164 8.63 -35.11 1.94
C LEU A 164 9.92 -35.67 2.57
N SER A 165 10.26 -35.26 3.80
CA SER A 165 11.41 -35.79 4.53
C SER A 165 11.25 -37.28 4.87
N LEU A 166 10.03 -37.72 5.22
CA LEU A 166 9.76 -39.11 5.53
C LEU A 166 9.81 -39.98 4.27
N THR A 167 9.19 -39.53 3.18
CA THR A 167 9.22 -40.26 1.90
C THR A 167 10.64 -40.41 1.35
N THR A 168 11.46 -39.37 1.42
CA THR A 168 12.88 -39.44 1.04
C THR A 168 13.69 -40.38 1.94
N LEU A 169 13.46 -40.36 3.25
CA LEU A 169 14.11 -41.30 4.19
C LEU A 169 13.73 -42.76 3.90
N PHE A 170 12.45 -43.05 3.63
CA PHE A 170 11.99 -44.38 3.25
C PHE A 170 12.49 -44.83 1.87
N ALA A 171 12.62 -43.92 0.91
CA ALA A 171 13.22 -44.22 -0.38
C ALA A 171 14.72 -44.56 -0.23
N ALA A 172 15.46 -43.75 0.53
CA ALA A 172 16.89 -43.95 0.77
C ALA A 172 17.20 -45.24 1.53
N SER A 173 16.34 -45.64 2.49
CA SER A 173 16.53 -46.89 3.22
C SER A 173 16.38 -48.14 2.33
N ARG A 174 15.51 -48.09 1.30
CA ARG A 174 15.37 -49.20 0.34
C ARG A 174 16.61 -49.39 -0.54
N PHE A 175 17.32 -48.32 -0.91
CA PHE A 175 18.55 -48.44 -1.68
C PHE A 175 19.72 -49.04 -0.90
N ARG A 176 19.71 -48.99 0.44
CA ARG A 176 20.74 -49.64 1.27
C ARG A 176 20.60 -51.17 1.33
N PHE A 177 19.41 -51.70 1.10
CA PHE A 177 19.16 -53.15 1.13
C PHE A 177 19.42 -53.86 -0.21
N VAL A 178 19.55 -53.12 -1.32
CA VAL A 178 19.79 -53.71 -2.66
C VAL A 178 21.29 -53.86 -2.98
N GLY A 179 22.18 -53.29 -2.16
CA GLY A 179 23.64 -53.38 -2.35
C GLY A 179 24.36 -54.52 -1.61
N LEU A 180 23.65 -55.49 -1.04
CA LEU A 180 24.20 -56.62 -0.27
C LEU A 180 23.75 -58.00 -0.81
N ALA A 181 23.47 -58.11 -2.11
CA ALA A 181 23.20 -59.37 -2.80
C ALA A 181 24.31 -59.70 -3.79
#